data_AF-G0SBM4-F1
#
_entry.id   AF-G0SBM4-F1
#
_cell.length_a   1.000
_cell.length_b   1.000
_cell.length_c   1.000
_cell.angle_alpha   90.00
_cell.angle_beta   90.00
_cell.angle_gamma   90.00
#
_symmetry.space_group_name_H-M   'P 1'
#
loop_
_entity.id
_entity.type
_entity.pdbx_description
1 polymer ?
#
loop_
_entity_poly.entity_id
_entity_poly.type
_entity_poly.pdbx_seq_one_letter_code
_entity_poly.pdbx_strand_id
1 'polypeptide(L)'
;MQLEVVAPELLKFQVSDGVAGNGLEEVHSKFPIDMSNPAAVDPEDLAILKAARKTAENAETKAGGFNEAIKAAGGKNTTQGRALQIGKIKNKVLKLQLQVTTLIIEGAQGKDTAAKLAEEKAKLEKNVKLDREAAGQRSQSVDFQGTSQPQ
;
A
#
# COMPACT_ATOMS: atom_id res chain seq x y z
N MET A 1 1.96 -8.31 20.97
CA MET A 1 1.27 -7.00 20.88
C MET A 1 0.06 -7.24 19.99
N GLN A 2 -1.15 -7.01 20.46
CA GLN A 2 -2.32 -7.04 19.58
C GLN A 2 -2.31 -5.73 18.79
N LEU A 3 -2.23 -5.78 17.47
CA LEU A 3 -2.65 -4.62 16.70
C LEU A 3 -4.17 -4.48 16.91
N GLU A 4 -4.61 -3.37 17.54
CA GLU A 4 -6.03 -2.99 17.53
C GLU A 4 -6.42 -2.55 16.11
N VAL A 5 -6.49 -3.49 15.16
CA VAL A 5 -7.04 -3.24 13.83
C VAL A 5 -8.56 -3.41 13.92
N VAL A 6 -9.25 -2.38 14.36
CA VAL A 6 -10.72 -2.32 14.27
C VAL A 6 -11.12 -2.25 12.79
N ALA A 7 -11.87 -3.24 12.31
CA ALA A 7 -12.43 -3.40 10.95
C ALA A 7 -13.33 -2.22 10.48
N PRO A 8 -14.01 -2.30 9.32
CA PRO A 8 -13.56 -2.39 7.94
C PRO A 8 -14.01 -1.14 7.16
N GLU A 9 -13.12 -0.19 6.85
CA GLU A 9 -13.42 0.82 5.82
C GLU A 9 -12.14 1.15 5.06
N LEU A 10 -12.21 1.07 3.72
CA LEU A 10 -11.14 1.48 2.82
C LEU A 10 -10.64 2.91 3.11
N LEU A 11 -11.55 3.76 3.64
CA LEU A 11 -11.27 5.12 4.06
C LEU A 11 -10.20 5.21 5.15
N LYS A 12 -10.12 4.24 6.07
CA LYS A 12 -9.13 4.28 7.15
C LYS A 12 -7.71 3.99 6.66
N PHE A 13 -7.54 3.09 5.69
CA PHE A 13 -6.21 2.67 5.24
C PHE A 13 -5.70 3.26 3.91
N GLN A 14 -6.55 3.91 3.10
CA GLN A 14 -6.10 4.49 1.83
C GLN A 14 -5.14 5.67 2.05
N VAL A 15 -4.14 5.81 1.17
CA VAL A 15 -3.14 6.91 1.11
C VAL A 15 -3.07 7.58 -0.27
N SER A 16 -4.00 7.27 -1.17
CA SER A 16 -3.99 7.75 -2.56
C SER A 16 -4.59 9.14 -2.75
N ASP A 17 -5.41 9.56 -1.80
CA ASP A 17 -5.86 10.91 -1.44
C ASP A 17 -4.81 12.05 -1.48
N GLY A 18 -5.14 13.26 -1.96
CA GLY A 18 -4.49 14.49 -1.48
C GLY A 18 -3.31 15.00 -2.30
N VAL A 19 -2.15 15.14 -1.66
CA VAL A 19 -0.92 15.70 -2.24
C VAL A 19 0.17 14.65 -2.18
N ALA A 20 0.99 14.55 -3.22
CA ALA A 20 2.13 13.65 -3.25
C ALA A 20 3.37 14.22 -2.55
N GLY A 21 4.32 13.34 -2.26
CA GLY A 21 5.64 13.67 -1.71
C GLY A 21 5.93 13.05 -0.34
N ASN A 22 4.89 12.60 0.36
CA ASN A 22 4.90 12.08 1.73
C ASN A 22 4.23 10.70 1.84
N GLY A 23 4.05 9.96 0.74
CA GLY A 23 3.25 8.74 0.71
C GLY A 23 3.72 7.66 1.69
N LEU A 24 5.03 7.52 1.92
CA LEU A 24 5.54 6.57 2.92
C LEU A 24 5.21 7.00 4.36
N GLU A 25 5.27 8.30 4.65
CA GLU A 25 4.94 8.86 5.96
C GLU A 25 3.45 8.68 6.26
N GLU A 26 2.59 8.89 5.27
CA GLU A 26 1.15 8.61 5.41
C GLU A 26 0.88 7.13 5.68
N VAL A 27 1.61 6.23 5.04
CA VAL A 27 1.51 4.78 5.30
C VAL A 27 1.93 4.49 6.74
N HIS A 28 3.06 4.99 7.21
CA HIS A 28 3.50 4.79 8.60
C HIS A 28 2.50 5.37 9.61
N SER A 29 1.89 6.51 9.31
CA SER A 29 0.89 7.12 10.19
C SER A 29 -0.40 6.30 10.27
N LYS A 30 -0.82 5.66 9.17
CA LYS A 30 -2.04 4.83 9.12
C LYS A 30 -1.81 3.39 9.57
N PHE A 31 -0.58 2.91 9.45
CA PHE A 31 -0.15 1.57 9.84
C PHE A 31 1.06 1.66 10.77
N PRO A 32 0.84 2.07 12.03
CA PRO A 32 1.88 1.97 13.05
C PRO A 32 2.11 0.48 13.35
N ILE A 33 3.15 -0.10 12.76
CA ILE A 33 3.52 -1.50 13.00
C ILE A 33 4.75 -1.49 13.90
N ASP A 34 4.62 -2.03 15.12
CA ASP A 34 5.78 -2.26 15.99
C ASP A 34 6.61 -3.42 15.44
N MET A 35 7.82 -3.09 14.99
CA MET A 35 8.79 -4.03 14.45
C MET A 35 9.91 -4.33 15.45
N SER A 36 9.76 -4.00 16.74
CA SER A 36 10.74 -4.29 17.79
C SER A 36 10.91 -5.79 18.06
N ASN A 37 9.86 -6.58 17.85
CA ASN A 37 9.91 -8.04 17.94
C ASN A 37 9.05 -8.73 16.86
N PRO A 38 9.52 -8.78 15.60
CA PRO A 38 8.73 -9.31 14.48
C PRO A 38 8.38 -10.81 14.61
N ALA A 39 9.20 -11.59 15.34
CA ALA A 39 8.93 -13.01 15.56
C ALA A 39 7.69 -13.26 16.43
N ALA A 40 7.32 -12.29 17.28
CA ALA A 40 6.18 -12.37 18.20
C ALA A 40 4.89 -11.74 17.65
N VAL A 41 4.86 -11.34 16.38
CA VAL A 41 3.63 -10.85 15.73
C VAL A 41 2.62 -11.99 15.62
N ASP A 42 1.38 -11.70 16.00
CA ASP A 42 0.29 -12.68 15.99
C ASP A 42 -0.05 -13.13 14.55
N PRO A 43 -0.36 -14.40 14.31
CA PRO A 43 -0.82 -14.87 12.99
C PRO A 43 -2.02 -14.10 12.44
N GLU A 44 -2.96 -13.65 13.28
CA GLU A 44 -4.13 -12.86 12.87
C GLU A 44 -3.71 -11.48 12.37
N ASP A 45 -2.82 -10.80 13.10
CA ASP A 45 -2.25 -9.51 12.68
C ASP A 45 -1.50 -9.64 11.34
N LEU A 46 -0.71 -10.72 11.19
CA LEU A 46 -0.05 -11.03 9.92
C LEU A 46 -1.06 -11.27 8.79
N ALA A 47 -2.19 -11.92 9.06
CA ALA A 47 -3.25 -12.17 8.09
C ALA A 47 -3.92 -10.86 7.65
N ILE A 48 -4.20 -9.96 8.59
CA ILE A 48 -4.74 -8.62 8.31
C ILE A 48 -3.79 -7.80 7.43
N LEU A 49 -2.48 -7.80 7.72
CA LEU A 49 -1.48 -7.11 6.89
C LEU A 49 -1.46 -7.66 5.45
N LYS A 50 -1.56 -8.98 5.29
CA LYS A 50 -1.61 -9.64 3.97
C LYS A 50 -2.90 -9.31 3.22
N ALA A 51 -4.04 -9.27 3.91
CA ALA A 51 -5.32 -8.91 3.33
C ALA A 51 -5.35 -7.44 2.90
N ALA A 52 -4.88 -6.51 3.73
CA ALA A 52 -4.73 -5.09 3.37
C ALA A 52 -3.83 -4.90 2.14
N ARG A 53 -2.69 -5.60 2.10
CA ARG A 53 -1.79 -5.62 0.94
C ARG A 53 -2.51 -6.12 -0.32
N LYS A 54 -3.27 -7.22 -0.21
CA LYS A 54 -4.01 -7.77 -1.36
C LYS A 54 -5.09 -6.82 -1.85
N THR A 55 -5.76 -6.11 -0.94
CA THR A 55 -6.75 -5.10 -1.31
C THR A 55 -6.12 -3.90 -2.01
N ALA A 56 -4.95 -3.43 -1.56
CA ALA A 56 -4.19 -2.42 -2.29
C ALA A 56 -3.79 -2.92 -3.70
N GLU A 57 -3.39 -4.19 -3.85
CA GLU A 57 -3.11 -4.80 -5.15
C GLU A 57 -4.36 -4.88 -6.06
N ASN A 58 -5.51 -5.22 -5.48
CA ASN A 58 -6.77 -5.29 -6.20
C ASN A 58 -7.22 -3.90 -6.66
N ALA A 59 -7.09 -2.87 -5.81
CA ALA A 59 -7.37 -1.49 -6.19
C ALA A 59 -6.49 -1.00 -7.36
N GLU A 60 -5.34 -1.63 -7.64
CA GLU A 60 -4.55 -1.34 -8.83
C GLU A 60 -5.08 -2.05 -10.09
N THR A 61 -5.50 -3.31 -9.94
CA THR A 61 -5.58 -4.28 -11.07
C THR A 61 -6.98 -4.78 -11.40
N LYS A 62 -7.92 -4.70 -10.46
CA LYS A 62 -9.29 -5.21 -10.63
C LYS A 62 -10.21 -4.12 -11.18
N ALA A 63 -11.41 -4.56 -11.57
CA ALA A 63 -12.45 -3.67 -12.06
C ALA A 63 -12.75 -2.56 -11.05
N GLY A 64 -12.92 -1.33 -11.54
CA GLY A 64 -13.04 -0.13 -10.70
C GLY A 64 -11.73 0.37 -10.09
N GLY A 65 -10.61 -0.32 -10.36
CA GLY A 65 -9.28 0.07 -9.86
C GLY A 65 -8.58 1.14 -10.71
N PHE A 66 -7.38 1.52 -10.29
CA PHE A 66 -6.58 2.58 -10.92
C PHE A 66 -6.32 2.36 -12.41
N ASN A 67 -6.05 1.13 -12.85
CA ASN A 67 -5.78 0.87 -14.27
C ASN A 67 -6.97 1.27 -15.15
N GLU A 68 -8.19 0.96 -14.73
CA GLU A 68 -9.41 1.31 -15.46
C GLU A 68 -9.71 2.80 -15.34
N ALA A 69 -9.59 3.37 -14.14
CA ALA A 69 -9.83 4.80 -13.92
C ALA A 69 -8.88 5.68 -14.75
N ILE A 70 -7.60 5.33 -14.83
CA ILE A 70 -6.62 6.05 -15.65
C ILE A 70 -6.96 5.92 -17.14
N LYS A 71 -7.37 4.73 -17.59
CA LYS A 71 -7.79 4.52 -18.99
C LYS A 71 -9.04 5.35 -19.32
N ALA A 72 -10.04 5.34 -18.44
CA ALA A 72 -11.27 6.11 -18.58
C ALA A 72 -11.02 7.63 -18.60
N ALA A 73 -10.02 8.10 -17.85
CA ALA A 73 -9.60 9.51 -17.85
C ALA A 73 -8.78 9.92 -19.09
N GLY A 74 -8.65 9.08 -20.12
CA GLY A 74 -7.87 9.38 -21.33
C GLY A 74 -6.36 9.13 -21.18
N GLY A 75 -5.95 8.36 -20.17
CA GLY A 75 -4.56 8.04 -19.90
C GLY A 75 -3.84 9.07 -19.03
N LYS A 76 -2.60 8.74 -18.62
CA LYS A 76 -1.80 9.52 -17.65
C LYS A 76 -1.41 10.95 -18.06
N ASN A 77 -1.63 11.33 -19.32
CA ASN A 77 -1.24 12.64 -19.84
C ASN A 77 -2.31 13.72 -19.58
N THR A 78 -3.56 13.33 -19.33
CA THR A 78 -4.62 14.25 -18.93
C THR A 78 -4.43 14.67 -17.47
N THR A 79 -5.01 15.81 -17.08
CA THR A 79 -4.94 16.30 -15.70
C THR A 79 -5.47 15.26 -14.71
N GLN A 80 -6.64 14.67 -15.00
CA GLN A 80 -7.26 13.64 -14.17
C GLN A 80 -6.45 12.34 -14.18
N GLY A 81 -6.02 11.87 -15.35
CA GLY A 81 -5.23 10.65 -15.45
C GLY A 81 -3.88 10.76 -14.75
N ARG A 82 -3.28 11.95 -14.72
CA ARG A 82 -2.07 12.23 -13.94
C ARG A 82 -2.34 12.15 -12.43
N ALA A 83 -3.40 12.79 -11.93
CA ALA A 83 -3.76 12.72 -10.51
C ALA A 83 -4.03 11.28 -10.06
N LEU A 84 -4.76 10.50 -10.87
CA LEU A 84 -5.00 9.07 -10.63
C LEU A 84 -3.70 8.25 -10.67
N GLN A 85 -2.79 8.56 -11.60
CA GLN A 85 -1.49 7.87 -11.68
C GLN A 85 -0.62 8.16 -10.45
N ILE A 86 -0.67 9.38 -9.91
CA ILE A 86 0.01 9.74 -8.66
C ILE A 86 -0.64 9.03 -7.46
N GLY A 87 -1.97 9.02 -7.39
CA GLY A 87 -2.69 8.24 -6.36
C GLY A 87 -2.36 6.75 -6.41
N LYS A 88 -2.19 6.18 -7.61
CA LYS A 88 -1.71 4.81 -7.83
C LYS A 88 -0.28 4.62 -7.32
N ILE A 89 0.61 5.59 -7.47
CA ILE A 89 1.98 5.54 -6.92
C ILE A 89 1.91 5.47 -5.39
N LYS A 90 1.12 6.32 -4.74
CA LYS A 90 0.91 6.24 -3.28
C LYS A 90 0.31 4.89 -2.85
N ASN A 91 -0.67 4.36 -3.59
CA ASN A 91 -1.21 3.01 -3.34
C ASN A 91 -0.13 1.92 -3.45
N LYS A 92 0.79 2.06 -4.41
CA LYS A 92 1.93 1.14 -4.54
C LYS A 92 2.88 1.23 -3.35
N VAL A 93 3.14 2.43 -2.82
CA VAL A 93 3.92 2.61 -1.59
C VAL A 93 3.26 1.86 -0.44
N LEU A 94 1.95 2.03 -0.23
CA LEU A 94 1.18 1.25 0.75
C LEU A 94 1.35 -0.26 0.57
N LYS A 95 1.04 -0.77 -0.62
CA LYS A 95 1.13 -2.21 -0.93
C LYS A 95 2.53 -2.77 -0.65
N LEU A 96 3.56 -2.07 -1.13
CA LEU A 96 4.94 -2.54 -1.04
C LEU A 96 5.46 -2.45 0.40
N GLN A 97 5.09 -1.43 1.16
CA GLN A 97 5.43 -1.34 2.57
C GLN A 97 4.81 -2.50 3.36
N LEU A 98 3.51 -2.79 3.15
CA LEU A 98 2.86 -3.94 3.77
C LEU A 98 3.52 -5.26 3.35
N GLN A 99 3.85 -5.43 2.07
CA GLN A 99 4.56 -6.62 1.58
C GLN A 99 5.94 -6.77 2.25
N VAL A 100 6.74 -5.71 2.32
CA VAL A 100 8.05 -5.71 3.00
C VAL A 100 7.90 -6.07 4.48
N THR A 101 6.94 -5.48 5.18
CA THR A 101 6.68 -5.78 6.59
C THR A 101 6.30 -7.26 6.78
N THR A 102 5.38 -7.79 5.96
CA THR A 102 4.98 -9.21 6.05
C THR A 102 6.16 -10.16 5.81
N LEU A 103 7.06 -9.84 4.86
CA LEU A 103 8.25 -10.65 4.58
C LEU A 103 9.28 -10.61 5.72
N ILE A 104 9.42 -9.48 6.41
CA ILE A 104 10.28 -9.37 7.61
C ILE A 104 9.72 -10.23 8.74
N ILE A 105 8.41 -10.14 9.01
CA ILE A 105 7.73 -10.96 10.04
C ILE A 105 7.90 -12.44 9.71
N GLU A 106 7.58 -12.84 8.49
CA GLU A 106 7.70 -14.24 8.04
C GLU A 106 9.14 -14.75 8.13
N GLY A 107 10.12 -13.92 7.78
CA GLY A 107 11.54 -14.24 7.94
C GLY A 107 11.93 -14.44 9.40
N ALA A 108 11.48 -13.57 10.31
CA ALA A 108 11.71 -13.71 11.75
C ALA A 108 11.01 -14.94 12.35
N GLN A 109 9.93 -15.40 11.72
CA GLN A 109 9.23 -16.65 12.07
C GLN A 109 9.80 -17.89 11.35
N GLY A 110 10.98 -17.78 10.72
CA GLY A 110 11.74 -18.90 10.18
C GLY A 110 11.47 -19.25 8.72
N LYS A 111 10.73 -18.44 7.96
CA LYS A 111 10.56 -18.63 6.50
C LYS A 111 11.75 -18.05 5.74
N ASP A 112 12.13 -18.67 4.63
CA ASP A 112 13.10 -18.08 3.71
C ASP A 112 12.44 -16.97 2.86
N THR A 113 12.67 -15.72 3.25
CA THR A 113 12.12 -14.54 2.56
C THR A 113 13.19 -13.62 1.98
N ALA A 114 14.47 -13.94 2.13
CA ALA A 114 15.57 -12.98 1.93
C ALA A 114 15.62 -12.41 0.51
N ALA A 115 15.56 -13.27 -0.52
CA ALA A 115 15.60 -12.85 -1.92
C ALA A 115 14.37 -11.99 -2.27
N LYS A 116 13.18 -12.41 -1.83
CA LYS A 116 11.93 -11.69 -2.09
C LYS A 116 11.89 -10.35 -1.37
N LEU A 117 12.41 -10.29 -0.15
CA LEU A 117 12.52 -9.07 0.64
C LEU A 117 13.39 -8.03 -0.06
N ALA A 118 14.54 -8.43 -0.62
CA ALA A 118 15.40 -7.53 -1.38
C ALA A 118 14.69 -6.97 -2.63
N GLU A 119 13.99 -7.82 -3.38
CA GLU A 119 13.22 -7.41 -4.56
C GLU A 119 12.12 -6.39 -4.21
N GLU A 120 11.33 -6.67 -3.18
CA GLU A 120 10.20 -5.80 -2.80
C GLU A 120 10.67 -4.50 -2.14
N LYS A 121 11.81 -4.49 -1.43
CA LYS A 121 12.46 -3.24 -0.94
C LYS A 121 12.89 -2.34 -2.10
N ALA A 122 13.53 -2.88 -3.13
CA ALA A 122 13.93 -2.08 -4.30
C ALA A 122 12.71 -1.48 -5.02
N LYS A 123 11.60 -2.22 -5.11
CA LYS A 123 10.33 -1.69 -5.66
C LYS A 123 9.75 -0.60 -4.77
N LEU A 124 9.77 -0.77 -3.45
CA LEU A 124 9.29 0.23 -2.50
C LEU A 124 10.06 1.54 -2.67
N GLU A 125 11.40 1.47 -2.60
CA GLU A 125 12.29 2.62 -2.78
C GLU A 125 12.02 3.37 -4.09
N LYS A 126 11.84 2.62 -5.20
CA LYS A 126 11.48 3.21 -6.48
C LYS A 126 10.16 3.99 -6.43
N ASN A 127 9.12 3.44 -5.80
CA ASN A 127 7.82 4.14 -5.75
C ASN A 127 7.82 5.30 -4.75
N VAL A 128 8.58 5.21 -3.66
CA VAL A 128 8.83 6.33 -2.76
C VAL A 128 9.56 7.46 -3.48
N LYS A 129 10.54 7.14 -4.32
CA LYS A 129 11.22 8.14 -5.17
C LYS A 129 10.24 8.80 -6.14
N LEU A 130 9.40 8.02 -6.82
CA LEU A 130 8.39 8.54 -7.75
C LEU A 130 7.35 9.44 -7.05
N ASP A 131 6.95 9.10 -5.83
CA ASP A 131 6.06 9.94 -5.02
C ASP A 131 6.74 11.27 -4.64
N ARG A 132 7.99 11.23 -4.19
CA ARG A 132 8.81 12.42 -3.89
C ARG A 132 9.05 13.30 -5.11
N GLU A 133 9.29 12.70 -6.28
CA GLU A 133 9.41 13.44 -7.55
C GLU A 133 8.09 14.12 -7.95
N ALA A 134 6.95 13.60 -7.49
CA ALA A 134 5.63 14.20 -7.69
C ALA A 134 5.23 15.18 -6.57
N ALA A 135 6.15 15.55 -5.66
CA ALA A 135 5.83 16.38 -4.50
C ALA A 135 5.06 17.66 -4.87
N GLY A 136 4.01 17.96 -4.10
CA GLY A 136 3.13 19.12 -4.32
C GLY A 136 2.10 18.94 -5.43
N GLN A 137 2.17 17.87 -6.23
CA GLN A 137 1.14 17.55 -7.21
C GLN A 137 -0.05 16.86 -6.54
N ARG A 138 -1.25 17.10 -7.09
CA ARG A 138 -2.48 16.42 -6.66
C ARG A 138 -2.39 14.92 -6.93
N SER A 139 -2.70 14.13 -5.92
CA SER A 139 -3.02 12.71 -6.04
C SER A 139 -4.53 12.51 -5.94
N GLN A 140 -5.06 11.45 -6.53
CA GLN A 140 -6.48 11.13 -6.50
C GLN A 140 -6.66 9.63 -6.28
N SER A 141 -7.53 9.26 -5.35
CA SER A 141 -7.94 7.88 -5.07
C SER A 141 -8.97 7.36 -6.10
N VAL A 142 -9.25 6.06 -6.05
CA VAL A 142 -10.39 5.43 -6.73
C VAL A 142 -11.40 4.98 -5.69
N ASP A 143 -12.69 5.03 -6.05
CA ASP A 143 -13.77 4.43 -5.24
C ASP A 143 -13.79 2.91 -5.48
N PHE A 144 -12.81 2.22 -4.91
CA PHE A 144 -12.67 0.77 -5.01
C PHE A 144 -13.22 0.11 -3.74
N GLN A 145 -14.24 -0.74 -3.88
CA GLN A 145 -14.84 -1.45 -2.75
C GLN A 145 -14.04 -2.73 -2.44
N GLY A 146 -13.24 -2.72 -1.36
CA GLY A 146 -12.41 -3.85 -0.92
C GLY A 146 -12.28 -3.93 0.60
N THR A 147 -11.83 -5.08 1.13
CA THR A 147 -11.74 -5.34 2.58
C THR A 147 -10.32 -5.76 3.00
N SER A 148 -9.89 -5.37 4.19
CA SER A 148 -8.64 -5.83 4.82
C SER A 148 -8.86 -7.01 5.78
N GLN A 149 -10.06 -7.58 5.82
CA GLN A 149 -10.32 -8.80 6.56
C GLN A 149 -9.76 -10.00 5.80
N PRO A 150 -9.12 -10.97 6.48
CA PRO A 150 -8.83 -12.26 5.90
C PRO A 150 -10.10 -12.86 5.27
N GLN A 151 -9.97 -13.43 4.07
CA GLN A 151 -11.05 -14.11 3.34
C GLN A 151 -10.91 -15.62 3.46
#